data_AF-A0A563U0H5-F1
#
_entry.id   AF-A0A563U0H5-F1
#
_cell.length_a   1.000
_cell.length_b   1.000
_cell.length_c   1.000
_cell.angle_alpha   90.00
_cell.angle_beta   90.00
_cell.angle_gamma   90.00
#
_symmetry.space_group_name_H-M   'P 1'
#
loop_
_entity.id
_entity.type
_entity.pdbx_description
1 polymer ?
#
loop_
_entity_poly.entity_id
_entity_poly.type
_entity_poly.pdbx_seq_one_letter_code
_entity_poly.pdbx_strand_id
1 'polypeptide(L)' 'MAQSTQNANSEKHYIALIIAVAIGLVGVFIRFADFKLASAVGNILMVVGTIFVLRAVFAIMK' A
#
# COMPACT_ATOMS: atom_id res chain seq x y z
N MET A 1 -2.37 7.01 -26.56
CA MET A 1 -1.11 7.10 -25.78
C MET A 1 -1.05 8.35 -24.92
N ALA A 2 -1.28 9.57 -25.43
CA ALA A 2 -1.23 10.78 -24.59
C ALA A 2 -2.19 10.76 -23.38
N GLN A 3 -3.43 10.28 -23.56
CA GLN A 3 -4.42 10.14 -22.48
C GLN A 3 -4.02 9.10 -21.41
N SER A 4 -3.46 7.95 -21.82
CA SER A 4 -3.03 6.91 -20.88
C SER A 4 -1.83 7.35 -20.04
N THR A 5 -0.88 8.09 -20.65
CA THR A 5 0.26 8.66 -19.93
C THR A 5 -0.20 9.71 -18.91
N GLN A 6 -1.19 10.54 -19.26
CA GLN A 6 -1.73 11.54 -18.34
C GLN A 6 -2.51 10.92 -17.18
N ASN A 7 -3.25 9.83 -17.43
CA ASN A 7 -3.94 9.09 -16.37
C ASN A 7 -2.94 8.44 -15.39
N ALA A 8 -1.95 7.72 -15.92
CA ALA A 8 -0.92 7.07 -15.11
C ALA A 8 -0.14 8.06 -14.24
N ASN A 9 0.05 9.29 -14.73
CA ASN A 9 0.76 10.35 -14.01
C ASN A 9 -0.15 11.20 -13.11
N SER A 10 -1.40 10.76 -12.86
CA SER A 10 -2.31 11.52 -11.99
C SER A 10 -1.89 11.46 -10.53
N GLU A 11 -1.93 12.61 -9.84
CA GLU A 11 -1.54 12.77 -8.44
C GLU A 11 -2.25 11.77 -7.50
N LYS A 12 -3.52 11.45 -7.81
CA LYS A 12 -4.34 10.52 -7.05
C LYS A 12 -3.69 9.13 -6.92
N HIS A 13 -3.00 8.66 -7.96
CA HIS A 13 -2.32 7.37 -7.91
C HIS A 13 -1.11 7.39 -6.99
N TYR A 14 -0.34 8.47 -6.97
CA TYR A 14 0.80 8.62 -6.08
C TYR A 14 0.36 8.68 -4.61
N ILE A 15 -0.71 9.44 -4.31
CA ILE A 15 -1.27 9.48 -2.96
C ILE A 15 -1.75 8.10 -2.52
N ALA A 16 -2.45 7.36 -3.39
CA ALA A 16 -2.91 6.01 -3.09
C ALA A 16 -1.74 5.03 -2.82
N LEU A 17 -0.67 5.12 -3.62
CA LEU A 17 0.56 4.34 -3.42
C LEU A 17 1.23 4.69 -2.09
N ILE A 18 1.38 5.97 -1.76
CA ILE A 18 2.00 6.43 -0.52
C ILE A 18 1.23 5.88 0.69
N ILE A 19 -0.10 5.99 0.69
CA ILE A 19 -0.94 5.47 1.78
C ILE A 19 -0.76 3.94 1.91
N ALA A 20 -0.78 3.21 0.80
CA ALA A 20 -0.64 1.77 0.81
C ALA A 20 0.73 1.31 1.34
N VAL A 21 1.81 1.99 0.92
CA VAL A 21 3.17 1.75 1.42
C VAL A 21 3.28 2.10 2.89
N ALA A 22 2.71 3.22 3.35
CA ALA A 22 2.71 3.60 4.75
C ALA A 22 2.03 2.53 5.63
N ILE A 23 0.89 1.99 5.20
CA ILE A 23 0.21 0.87 5.91
C ILE A 23 1.12 -0.36 5.99
N GLY A 24 1.78 -0.73 4.89
CA GLY A 24 2.74 -1.84 4.87
C GLY A 24 3.90 -1.62 5.85
N LEU A 25 4.50 -0.43 5.83
CA LEU A 25 5.57 -0.05 6.75
C LEU A 25 5.13 -0.11 8.21
N VAL A 26 3.94 0.40 8.54
CA VAL A 26 3.37 0.27 9.90
C VAL A 26 3.22 -1.21 10.28
N GLY A 27 2.77 -2.06 9.36
CA GLY A 27 2.74 -3.52 9.58
C GLY A 27 4.10 -4.12 9.89
N VAL A 28 5.15 -3.71 9.18
CA VAL A 28 6.53 -4.13 9.44
C VAL A 28 6.97 -3.71 10.84
N PHE A 29 6.77 -2.45 11.23
CA PHE A 29 7.16 -1.97 12.56
C PHE A 29 6.38 -2.67 13.68
N ILE A 30 5.06 -2.83 13.52
CA ILE A 30 4.22 -3.50 14.51
C ILE A 30 4.64 -4.95 14.71
N ARG A 31 5.11 -5.64 13.66
CA ARG A 31 5.60 -7.03 13.77
C ARG A 31 6.73 -7.19 14.80
N PHE A 32 7.54 -6.14 15.00
CA PHE A 32 8.68 -6.14 15.93
C PHE A 32 8.38 -5.39 17.23
N ALA A 33 7.14 -4.95 17.46
CA ALA A 33 6.74 -4.32 18.70
C ALA A 33 6.60 -5.34 19.85
N ASP A 34 6.80 -4.88 21.07
CA ASP A 34 6.78 -5.75 22.26
C ASP A 34 5.37 -5.90 22.84
N PHE A 35 4.52 -6.67 22.17
CA PHE A 35 3.22 -7.09 22.71
C PHE A 35 2.75 -8.42 22.12
N LYS A 36 1.91 -9.15 22.88
CA LYS A 36 1.50 -10.55 22.58
C LYS A 36 0.96 -10.79 21.16
N LEU A 37 0.36 -9.79 20.54
CA LEU A 37 -0.28 -9.88 19.22
C LEU A 37 0.49 -9.16 18.10
N ALA A 38 1.69 -8.65 18.38
CA ALA A 38 2.51 -7.87 17.45
C ALA A 38 2.69 -8.56 16.08
N SER A 39 3.10 -9.82 16.09
CA SER A 39 3.28 -10.61 14.87
C SER A 39 1.96 -10.80 14.09
N ALA A 40 0.86 -11.11 14.77
CA ALA A 40 -0.44 -11.32 14.13
C ALA A 40 -0.98 -10.02 13.50
N VAL A 41 -0.96 -8.91 14.25
CA VAL A 41 -1.39 -7.59 13.76
C VAL A 41 -0.50 -7.11 12.62
N GLY A 42 0.82 -7.27 12.75
CA GLY A 42 1.78 -6.92 11.70
C GLY A 42 1.52 -7.69 10.41
N ASN A 43 1.25 -8.99 10.49
CA ASN A 43 0.91 -9.80 9.31
C ASN A 43 -0.39 -9.37 8.64
N ILE A 44 -1.43 -9.04 9.43
CA ILE A 44 -2.71 -8.53 8.89
C ILE A 44 -2.48 -7.22 8.14
N LEU A 45 -1.73 -6.29 8.74
CA LEU A 45 -1.39 -5.01 8.10
C LEU A 45 -0.56 -5.19 6.83
N MET A 46 0.37 -6.15 6.81
CA MET A 46 1.13 -6.50 5.60
C MET A 46 0.23 -7.02 4.48
N VAL A 47 -0.72 -7.92 4.80
CA VAL A 47 -1.70 -8.42 3.82
C VAL A 47 -2.57 -7.27 3.29
N VAL A 48 -3.09 -6.43 4.19
CA VAL A 48 -3.94 -5.30 3.82
C VAL A 48 -3.17 -4.30 2.95
N GLY A 49 -1.96 -3.89 3.36
CA GLY A 49 -1.09 -2.99 2.60
C GLY A 49 -0.76 -3.55 1.21
N THR A 50 -0.51 -4.86 1.11
CA THR A 50 -0.26 -5.54 -0.17
C THR A 50 -1.48 -5.46 -1.09
N ILE A 51 -2.68 -5.73 -0.58
CA ILE A 51 -3.92 -5.61 -1.35
C ILE A 51 -4.11 -4.18 -1.86
N PHE A 52 -3.88 -3.17 -1.01
CA PHE A 52 -4.01 -1.76 -1.41
C PHE A 52 -2.97 -1.34 -2.47
N VAL A 53 -1.71 -1.77 -2.33
CA VAL A 53 -0.65 -1.50 -3.32
C VAL A 53 -1.04 -2.11 -4.67
N LEU A 54 -1.45 -3.38 -4.70
CA LEU A 54 -1.83 -4.06 -5.94
C LEU A 54 -3.01 -3.36 -6.62
N ARG A 55 -4.02 -2.94 -5.84
CA ARG A 55 -5.15 -2.17 -6.38
C ARG A 55 -4.72 -0.82 -6.94
N ALA A 56 -3.79 -0.11 -6.28
CA ALA A 56 -3.26 1.16 -6.78
C ALA A 56 -2.48 0.95 -8.08
N VAL A 57 -1.63 -0.07 -8.16
CA VAL A 57 -0.85 -0.40 -9.37
C VAL A 57 -1.77 -0.76 -10.53
N PHE A 58 -2.78 -1.62 -10.33
CA PHE A 58 -3.73 -1.96 -11.38
C PHE A 58 -4.59 -0.77 -11.82
N ALA A 59 -4.82 0.21 -10.94
CA ALA A 59 -5.50 1.44 -11.32
C ALA A 59 -4.63 2.35 -12.20
N ILE A 60 -3.30 2.36 -12.02
CA ILE A 60 -2.34 3.10 -12.85
C ILE A 60 -2.21 2.47 -14.24
N MET A 61 -2.25 1.14 -14.31
CA MET A 61 -2.11 0.39 -15.56
C MET A 61 -3.34 0.44 -16.47
N LYS A 62 -4.45 1.02 -15.99
CA LYS A 62 -5.73 1.11 -16.71
C LYS A 62 -5.87 2.47 -17.39
#